data_AF-X1G0M7-F1
#
_entry.id   AF-X1G0M7-F1
#
_cell.length_a   1.000
_cell.length_b   1.000
_cell.length_c   1.000
_cell.angle_alpha   90.00
_cell.angle_beta   90.00
_cell.angle_gamma   90.00
#
_symmetry.space_group_name_H-M   'P 1'
#
loop_
_entity.id
_entity.type
_entity.pdbx_description
1 polymer ?
#
loop_
_entity_poly.entity_id
_entity_poly.type
_entity_poly.pdbx_seq_one_letter_code
_entity_poly.pdbx_strand_id
1 'polypeptide(L)'
;HLHFDHCGGSIKYNEDRSGFMTVFPNARYWVSRAQWELSRNPNKLESASFLEENINPIKASGQLELFDGEFELTPNIQLRLFNGHTAGQAIGLVSYNRRTIV
;
A
#
# COMPACT_ATOMS: atom_id res chain seq x y z
N HIS A 1 -0.73 2.58 -4.88
CA HIS A 1 -0.46 1.22 -5.40
C HIS A 1 0.90 0.76 -4.86
N LEU A 2 1.39 -0.45 -5.18
CA LEU A 2 2.55 -1.07 -4.51
C LEU A 2 3.87 -1.01 -5.30
N HIS A 3 4.03 -0.09 -6.26
CA HIS A 3 5.32 0.06 -6.95
C HIS A 3 6.40 0.60 -6.00
N PHE A 4 7.66 0.22 -6.26
CA PHE A 4 8.80 0.52 -5.40
C PHE A 4 9.00 2.01 -5.12
N ASP A 5 8.67 2.88 -6.06
CA ASP A 5 8.78 4.33 -5.96
C ASP A 5 7.73 4.96 -5.03
N HIS A 6 6.70 4.20 -4.65
CA HIS A 6 5.67 4.63 -3.70
C HIS A 6 5.77 3.91 -2.36
N CYS A 7 6.07 2.60 -2.35
CA CYS A 7 6.06 1.80 -1.12
C CYS A 7 7.46 1.61 -0.50
N GLY A 8 8.54 1.80 -1.25
CA GLY A 8 9.90 1.47 -0.81
C GLY A 8 10.36 2.21 0.44
N GLY A 9 9.91 3.45 0.64
CA GLY A 9 10.20 4.22 1.86
C GLY A 9 9.52 3.69 3.14
N SER A 10 8.68 2.65 3.03
CA SER A 10 8.00 2.03 4.17
C SER A 10 8.89 1.08 4.95
N ILE A 11 9.98 0.61 4.35
CA ILE A 11 10.86 -0.43 4.89
C ILE A 11 12.28 0.12 5.05
N LYS A 12 12.96 -0.28 6.12
CA LYS A 12 14.39 -0.03 6.33
C LYS A 12 15.07 -1.31 6.82
N TYR A 13 16.39 -1.34 6.69
CA TYR A 13 17.19 -2.32 7.42
C TYR A 13 17.00 -2.14 8.93
N ASN A 14 17.01 -3.26 9.65
CA ASN A 14 17.23 -3.25 11.10
C ASN A 14 18.66 -2.79 11.42
N GLU A 15 18.95 -2.56 12.71
CA GLU A 15 20.20 -1.92 13.14
C GLU A 15 21.47 -2.67 12.70
N ASP A 16 21.45 -4.00 12.73
CA ASP A 16 22.56 -4.86 12.32
C ASP A 16 22.54 -5.25 10.83
N ARG A 17 21.55 -4.76 10.07
CA ARG A 17 21.29 -5.09 8.66
C ARG A 17 21.10 -6.58 8.36
N SER A 18 20.71 -7.38 9.36
CA SER A 18 20.38 -8.80 9.17
C SER A 18 18.97 -9.02 8.60
N GLY A 19 18.13 -7.98 8.57
CA GLY A 19 16.76 -8.06 8.07
C GLY A 19 16.10 -6.71 7.84
N PHE A 20 14.79 -6.75 7.64
CA PHE A 20 13.97 -5.59 7.32
C PHE A 20 12.93 -5.32 8.41
N MET A 21 12.62 -4.05 8.63
CA MET A 21 11.56 -3.59 9.53
C MET A 21 10.80 -2.42 8.91
N THR A 22 9.56 -2.21 9.37
CA THR A 22 8.77 -1.05 8.97
C THR A 22 9.35 0.23 9.55
N VAL A 23 9.29 1.31 8.78
CA VAL A 23 9.72 2.65 9.22
C VAL A 23 8.72 3.26 10.20
N PHE A 24 7.45 2.89 10.09
CA PHE A 24 6.36 3.41 10.92
C PHE A 24 5.79 2.31 11.84
N PRO A 25 6.40 2.05 13.01
CA PRO A 25 6.09 0.88 13.84
C PRO A 25 4.68 0.89 14.45
N ASN A 26 4.03 2.06 14.51
CA ASN A 26 2.68 2.21 15.06
C ASN A 26 1.60 2.43 13.99
N ALA A 27 1.97 2.41 12.69
CA ALA A 27 1.03 2.64 11.61
C ALA A 27 0.27 1.36 11.22
N ARG A 28 -0.86 1.54 10.54
CA ARG A 28 -1.53 0.48 9.76
C ARG A 28 -1.31 0.77 8.28
N TYR A 29 -0.94 -0.25 7.52
CA TYR A 29 -0.70 -0.16 6.09
C TYR A 29 -1.92 -0.66 5.33
N TRP A 30 -2.72 0.26 4.82
CA TRP A 30 -3.93 -0.06 4.07
C TRP A 30 -3.62 -0.26 2.60
N VAL A 31 -3.94 -1.44 2.08
CA VAL A 31 -3.73 -1.82 0.68
C VAL A 31 -5.01 -2.45 0.15
N SER A 32 -5.40 -2.14 -1.09
CA SER A 32 -6.53 -2.84 -1.68
C SER A 32 -6.17 -4.32 -1.86
N ARG A 33 -7.12 -5.21 -1.63
CA ARG A 33 -6.90 -6.66 -1.81
C ARG A 33 -6.44 -6.98 -3.24
N ALA A 34 -7.04 -6.32 -4.24
CA ALA A 34 -6.67 -6.49 -5.64
C ALA A 34 -5.19 -6.12 -5.90
N GLN A 35 -4.71 -5.00 -5.33
CA GLN A 35 -3.31 -4.59 -5.47
C GLN A 35 -2.36 -5.55 -4.75
N TRP A 36 -2.76 -6.02 -3.56
CA TRP A 36 -1.98 -6.99 -2.80
C TRP A 36 -1.80 -8.29 -3.59
N GLU A 37 -2.88 -8.87 -4.13
CA GLU A 37 -2.79 -10.09 -4.94
C GLU A 37 -2.01 -9.88 -6.24
N LEU A 38 -2.18 -8.73 -6.92
CA LEU A 38 -1.37 -8.39 -8.09
C LEU A 38 0.13 -8.38 -7.76
N SER A 39 0.51 -7.78 -6.62
CA SER A 39 1.92 -7.70 -6.23
C SER A 39 2.56 -9.06 -5.92
N ARG A 40 1.74 -10.07 -5.59
CA ARG A 40 2.18 -11.44 -5.31
C ARG A 40 2.27 -12.31 -6.55
N ASN A 41 1.55 -11.94 -7.61
CA ASN A 41 1.57 -12.66 -8.88
C ASN A 41 1.53 -11.66 -10.06
N PRO A 42 2.56 -10.80 -10.20
CA PRO A 42 2.56 -9.78 -11.23
C PRO A 42 2.83 -10.41 -12.60
N ASN A 43 2.34 -9.76 -13.65
CA ASN A 43 2.79 -10.10 -15.00
C ASN A 43 4.25 -9.66 -15.20
N LYS A 44 4.87 -10.14 -16.28
CA LYS A 44 6.29 -9.89 -16.59
C LYS A 44 6.66 -8.41 -16.76
N LEU A 45 5.70 -7.55 -17.13
CA LEU A 45 5.96 -6.12 -17.35
C LEU A 45 5.99 -5.36 -16.02
N GLU A 46 5.13 -5.76 -15.07
CA GLU A 46 5.02 -5.09 -13.78
C GLU A 46 5.90 -5.71 -12.68
N SER A 47 6.43 -6.92 -12.88
CA SER A 47 7.21 -7.63 -11.85
C SER A 47 8.43 -6.84 -11.38
N ALA A 48 9.07 -6.06 -12.26
CA ALA A 48 10.19 -5.21 -11.90
C ALA A 48 9.80 -4.06 -10.95
N SER A 49 8.51 -3.73 -10.90
CA SER A 49 7.99 -2.66 -10.05
C SER A 49 7.57 -3.13 -8.65
N PHE A 50 7.33 -4.45 -8.47
CA PHE A 50 6.93 -5.04 -7.19
C PHE A 50 8.10 -5.76 -6.52
N LEU A 51 8.87 -5.02 -5.73
CA LEU A 51 9.99 -5.59 -4.99
C LEU A 51 9.51 -6.26 -3.70
N GLU A 52 9.80 -7.55 -3.56
CA GLU A 52 9.38 -8.35 -2.41
C GLU A 52 9.92 -7.78 -1.09
N GLU A 53 11.15 -7.25 -1.08
CA GLU A 53 11.74 -6.61 0.10
C GLU A 53 10.97 -5.38 0.60
N ASN A 54 10.18 -4.72 -0.26
CA ASN A 54 9.38 -3.55 0.12
C ASN A 54 8.00 -3.93 0.67
N ILE A 55 7.53 -5.15 0.39
CA ILE A 55 6.13 -5.56 0.56
C ILE A 55 6.00 -6.63 1.65
N ASN A 56 6.83 -7.67 1.60
CA ASN A 56 6.75 -8.80 2.53
C ASN A 56 6.95 -8.39 4.00
N PRO A 57 7.86 -7.46 4.35
CA PRO A 57 8.02 -7.06 5.75
C PRO A 57 6.79 -6.36 6.33
N ILE A 58 5.98 -5.68 5.50
CA ILE A 58 4.72 -5.07 5.94
C ILE A 58 3.77 -6.18 6.43
N LYS A 59 3.61 -7.27 5.67
CA LYS A 59 2.79 -8.41 6.10
C LYS A 59 3.38 -9.10 7.34
N ALA A 60 4.69 -9.33 7.35
CA ALA A 60 5.36 -10.01 8.46
C ALA A 60 5.27 -9.22 9.79
N SER A 61 5.22 -7.89 9.72
CA SER A 61 5.03 -7.02 10.88
C SER A 61 3.64 -7.11 11.53
N GLY A 62 2.65 -7.70 10.84
CA GLY A 62 1.26 -7.73 11.28
C GLY A 62 0.51 -6.40 11.07
N GLN A 63 1.12 -5.40 10.41
CA GLN A 63 0.54 -4.08 10.21
C GLN A 63 -0.28 -3.93 8.91
N LEU A 64 -0.35 -4.97 8.07
CA LEU A 64 -1.07 -4.96 6.80
C LEU A 64 -2.58 -5.08 7.02
N GLU A 65 -3.33 -4.16 6.42
CA GLU A 65 -4.79 -4.16 6.39
C GLU A 65 -5.26 -4.17 4.94
N LEU A 66 -6.12 -5.13 4.61
CA LEU A 66 -6.67 -5.28 3.27
C LEU A 66 -8.10 -4.76 3.23
N PHE A 67 -8.39 -3.94 2.22
CA PHE A 67 -9.75 -3.47 1.95
C PHE A 67 -10.17 -3.80 0.52
N ASP A 68 -11.48 -3.74 0.28
CA ASP A 68 -12.11 -4.05 -0.99
C ASP A 68 -13.01 -2.88 -1.41
N GLY A 69 -13.04 -2.55 -2.71
CA GLY A 69 -13.92 -1.53 -3.26
C GLY A 69 -13.76 -0.14 -2.63
N GLU A 70 -14.90 0.48 -2.30
CA GLU A 70 -14.97 1.76 -1.58
C GLU A 70 -14.91 1.51 -0.08
N PHE A 71 -13.97 2.18 0.60
CA PHE A 71 -13.66 1.94 1.99
C PHE A 71 -13.56 3.26 2.75
N GLU A 72 -14.37 3.44 3.80
CA GLU A 72 -14.25 4.57 4.72
C GLU A 72 -13.10 4.30 5.68
N LEU A 73 -11.99 5.04 5.53
CA LEU A 73 -10.83 4.91 6.42
C LEU A 73 -11.05 5.70 7.72
N THR A 74 -11.66 6.89 7.59
CA THR A 74 -12.12 7.75 8.69
C THR A 74 -13.35 8.52 8.21
N PRO A 75 -14.11 9.22 9.09
CA PRO A 75 -15.26 10.03 8.67
C PRO A 75 -14.94 11.10 7.60
N ASN A 76 -13.68 11.48 7.43
CA ASN A 76 -13.24 12.50 6.47
C ASN A 76 -12.36 11.95 5.35
N ILE A 77 -11.96 10.68 5.38
CA ILE A 77 -11.04 10.09 4.40
C ILE A 77 -11.63 8.78 3.91
N GLN A 78 -11.87 8.71 2.61
CA GLN A 78 -12.34 7.52 1.93
C GLN A 78 -11.28 7.03 0.95
N LEU A 79 -11.14 5.72 0.81
CA LEU A 79 -10.34 5.09 -0.24
C LEU A 79 -11.29 4.51 -1.29
N ARG A 80 -11.01 4.77 -2.57
CA ARG A 80 -11.75 4.18 -3.70
C ARG A 80 -10.79 3.61 -4.73
N LEU A 81 -11.22 2.53 -5.38
CA LEU A 81 -10.42 1.91 -6.44
C LEU A 81 -10.59 2.64 -7.76
N PHE A 82 -9.47 2.99 -8.38
CA PHE A 82 -9.36 3.57 -9.70
C PHE A 82 -8.36 2.75 -10.51
N ASN A 83 -8.86 1.69 -11.15
CA ASN A 83 -8.05 0.84 -12.01
C ASN A 83 -7.51 1.64 -13.21
N GLY A 84 -6.29 1.32 -13.65
CA GLY A 84 -5.63 1.99 -14.75
C GLY A 84 -4.14 1.68 -14.74
N HIS A 85 -3.36 2.54 -14.08
CA HIS A 85 -1.91 2.35 -13.90
C HIS A 85 -1.56 0.97 -13.32
N THR A 86 -2.30 0.53 -12.30
CA THR A 86 -2.27 -0.86 -11.81
C THR A 86 -3.69 -1.33 -11.47
N ALA A 87 -3.94 -2.63 -11.54
CA ALA A 87 -5.18 -3.21 -11.04
C ALA A 87 -5.23 -3.10 -9.51
N GLY A 88 -6.32 -2.55 -8.96
CA GLY A 88 -6.44 -2.29 -7.53
C GLY A 88 -5.78 -1.00 -7.05
N GLN A 89 -5.31 -0.11 -7.94
CA GLN A 89 -4.87 1.22 -7.53
C GLN A 89 -5.99 1.93 -6.75
N ALA A 90 -5.65 2.44 -5.57
CA ALA A 90 -6.55 3.19 -4.72
C ALA A 90 -6.17 4.66 -4.68
N ILE A 91 -7.17 5.53 -4.60
CA ILE A 91 -7.04 6.98 -4.43
C ILE A 91 -7.75 7.37 -3.13
N GLY A 92 -7.11 8.23 -2.35
CA GLY A 92 -7.69 8.83 -1.16
C GLY A 92 -8.53 10.06 -1.51
N LEU A 93 -9.75 10.11 -1.01
CA LEU A 93 -10.68 11.21 -1.15
C LEU A 93 -10.85 11.85 0.22
N VAL A 94 -10.39 13.09 0.36
CA VAL A 94 -10.38 13.82 1.62
C VAL A 94 -11.47 14.87 1.62
N SER A 95 -12.43 14.74 2.53
CA SER A 95 -13.51 15.72 2.73
C SER A 95 -13.05 16.83 3.66
N TYR A 96 -12.91 18.04 3.14
CA TYR A 96 -12.46 19.21 3.88
C TYR A 96 -13.21 20.48 3.44
N ASN A 97 -13.78 21.25 4.38
CA ASN A 97 -14.51 22.50 4.11
C ASN A 97 -15.57 22.40 3.00
N ARG A 98 -16.39 21.33 3.03
CA ARG A 98 -17.42 21.01 2.01
C ARG A 98 -16.85 20.80 0.60
N ARG A 99 -15.57 20.46 0.49
CA ARG A 99 -14.90 20.10 -0.76
C ARG A 99 -14.27 18.72 -0.64
N THR A 100 -14.12 18.04 -1.77
CA THR A 100 -13.33 16.81 -1.87
C THR A 100 -11.97 17.17 -2.47
N ILE A 101 -10.91 16.78 -1.77
CA ILE A 101 -9.52 16.86 -2.22
C ILE A 101 -9.10 15.45 -2.63
N VAL A 102 -8.38 15.35 -3.75
CA VAL A 102 -7.88 14.11 -4.34
C VAL A 102 -6.37 14.22 -4.49
#